data_AF-A0A0F8X2I6-F1
#
_entry.id   AF-A0A0F8X2I6-F1
#
_cell.length_a   1.000
_cell.length_b   1.000
_cell.length_c   1.000
_cell.angle_alpha   90.00
_cell.angle_beta   90.00
_cell.angle_gamma   90.00
#
_symmetry.space_group_name_H-M   'P 1'
#
loop_
_entity.id
_entity.type
_entity.pdbx_description
1 polymer ?
#
loop_
_entity_poly.entity_id
_entity_poly.type
_entity_poly.pdbx_seq_one_letter_code
_entity_poly.pdbx_strand_id
1 'polypeptide(L)'
;MKIGEKRHIGDGVYVEYDGYHVVLKANSSDIPTDTIHLDAGVQIALRNILVEILPGKQEETIDESESPKWKPLPDYGDLFAIKDFMRSYESGYFTNYDGHGFLATSEQMSDIGVSPSTMREHADRKEFTHVMWFNK
;
A
#
# COMPACT_ATOMS: atom_id res chain seq x y z
N MET A 1 -12.75 15.96 8.04
CA MET A 1 -14.19 16.05 8.46
C MET A 1 -14.31 16.84 9.76
N LYS A 2 -15.35 17.68 9.92
CA LYS A 2 -15.61 18.43 11.17
C LYS A 2 -16.28 17.52 12.21
N ILE A 3 -16.10 17.83 13.49
CA ILE A 3 -16.78 17.10 14.58
C ILE A 3 -18.30 17.22 14.41
N GLY A 4 -18.99 16.06 14.46
CA GLY A 4 -20.44 15.96 14.27
C GLY A 4 -20.90 16.07 12.81
N GLU A 5 -19.99 16.23 11.85
CA GLU A 5 -20.31 16.19 10.43
C GLU A 5 -20.66 14.76 10.02
N LYS A 6 -21.81 14.59 9.36
CA LYS A 6 -22.24 13.32 8.79
C LYS A 6 -22.02 13.34 7.29
N ARG A 7 -21.32 12.33 6.78
CA ARG A 7 -21.09 12.16 5.35
C ARG A 7 -21.64 10.81 4.90
N HIS A 8 -22.43 10.81 3.82
CA HIS A 8 -22.89 9.59 3.19
C HIS A 8 -21.74 8.99 2.36
N ILE A 9 -21.45 7.70 2.55
CA ILE A 9 -20.32 7.04 1.88
C ILE A 9 -20.74 5.95 0.88
N GLY A 10 -22.03 5.59 0.82
CA GLY A 10 -22.57 4.56 -0.08
C GLY A 10 -23.44 3.56 0.68
N ASP A 11 -24.29 2.82 -0.04
CA ASP A 11 -25.09 1.69 0.48
C ASP A 11 -25.92 1.98 1.76
N GLY A 12 -26.40 3.21 1.90
CA GLY A 12 -27.16 3.64 3.08
C GLY A 12 -26.31 3.80 4.34
N VAL A 13 -24.98 3.74 4.21
CA VAL A 13 -24.01 3.90 5.29
C VAL A 13 -23.58 5.36 5.39
N TYR A 14 -23.53 5.82 6.64
CA TYR A 14 -23.06 7.16 6.98
C TYR A 14 -21.84 7.04 7.91
N VAL A 15 -20.89 7.96 7.70
CA VAL A 15 -19.74 8.13 8.58
C VAL A 15 -19.86 9.44 9.35
N GLU A 16 -19.56 9.38 10.64
CA GLU A 16 -19.53 10.52 11.55
C GLU A 16 -18.22 10.50 12.34
N TYR A 17 -17.59 11.67 12.50
CA TYR A 17 -16.45 11.84 13.39
C TYR A 17 -16.92 12.54 14.67
N ASP A 18 -16.86 11.84 15.79
CA ASP A 18 -17.33 12.37 17.09
C ASP A 18 -16.26 13.19 17.83
N GLY A 19 -15.06 13.31 17.26
CA GLY A 19 -13.89 13.96 17.86
C GLY A 19 -12.84 12.98 18.41
N TYR A 20 -13.18 11.70 18.54
CA TYR A 20 -12.30 10.64 19.03
C TYR A 20 -12.34 9.38 18.15
N HIS A 21 -13.50 9.03 17.59
CA HIS A 21 -13.74 7.84 16.78
C HIS A 21 -14.40 8.19 15.45
N VAL A 22 -14.16 7.34 14.45
CA VAL A 22 -14.94 7.28 13.22
C VAL A 22 -16.04 6.25 13.42
N VAL A 23 -17.29 6.69 13.43
CA VAL A 23 -18.45 5.84 13.67
C VAL A 23 -19.16 5.58 12.34
N LEU A 24 -19.26 4.30 11.97
CA LEU A 24 -20.10 3.84 10.86
C LEU A 24 -21.47 3.51 11.42
N LYS A 25 -22.51 4.15 10.87
CA LYS A 25 -23.89 3.91 11.29
C LYS A 25 -24.65 3.23 10.17
N ALA A 26 -25.16 2.03 10.46
CA ALA A 26 -26.20 1.36 9.69
C ALA A 26 -27.15 0.67 10.70
N ASN A 27 -28.40 1.12 10.78
CA ASN A 27 -29.42 0.65 11.72
C ASN A 27 -28.98 0.54 13.22
N SER A 28 -29.87 0.03 14.08
CA SER A 28 -29.90 0.24 15.55
C SER A 28 -28.60 -0.16 16.30
N SER A 29 -28.19 0.67 17.27
CA SER A 29 -26.91 0.61 17.99
C SER A 29 -26.86 -0.35 19.19
N ASP A 30 -28.00 -0.85 19.65
CA ASP A 30 -28.08 -1.49 20.98
C ASP A 30 -27.67 -2.97 20.96
N ILE A 31 -27.78 -3.64 19.81
CA ILE A 31 -27.33 -5.03 19.60
C ILE A 31 -26.82 -5.12 18.14
N PRO A 32 -25.50 -5.24 17.90
CA PRO A 32 -24.99 -5.40 16.55
C PRO A 32 -25.32 -6.81 16.06
N THR A 33 -26.38 -6.94 15.26
CA THR A 33 -26.82 -8.21 14.67
C THR A 33 -26.27 -8.45 13.27
N ASP A 34 -25.75 -7.40 12.61
CA ASP A 34 -25.51 -7.41 11.18
C ASP A 34 -24.04 -7.17 10.82
N THR A 35 -23.53 -7.98 9.89
CA THR A 35 -22.23 -7.78 9.25
C THR A 35 -22.40 -6.86 8.06
N ILE A 36 -21.74 -5.70 8.07
CA ILE A 36 -21.74 -4.77 6.93
C ILE A 36 -20.59 -5.14 6.01
N HIS A 37 -20.91 -5.64 4.82
CA HIS A 37 -19.95 -5.82 3.74
C HIS A 37 -19.79 -4.48 3.00
N LEU A 38 -18.60 -3.90 3.06
CA LEU A 38 -18.27 -2.68 2.31
C LEU A 38 -17.80 -3.07 0.92
N ASP A 39 -18.42 -2.54 -0.12
CA ASP A 39 -17.89 -2.68 -1.48
C ASP A 39 -16.56 -1.92 -1.63
N ALA A 40 -15.84 -2.22 -2.71
CA ALA A 40 -14.52 -1.64 -2.95
C ALA A 40 -14.54 -0.10 -3.01
N GLY A 41 -15.60 0.50 -3.55
CA GLY A 41 -15.77 1.95 -3.62
C GLY A 41 -15.92 2.58 -2.24
N VAL A 42 -16.73 1.98 -1.37
CA VAL A 42 -16.92 2.44 0.01
C VAL A 42 -15.64 2.29 0.84
N GLN A 43 -14.88 1.22 0.65
CA GLN A 43 -13.58 1.04 1.34
C GLN A 43 -12.59 2.15 0.96
N ILE A 44 -12.52 2.52 -0.32
CA ILE A 44 -11.65 3.62 -0.80
C ILE A 44 -12.09 4.96 -0.20
N ALA A 45 -13.40 5.23 -0.20
CA ALA A 45 -13.94 6.46 0.37
C ALA A 45 -13.65 6.57 1.87
N LEU A 46 -13.82 5.48 2.62
CA LEU A 46 -13.53 5.43 4.05
C LEU A 46 -12.04 5.65 4.35
N ARG A 47 -11.15 5.04 3.56
CA ARG A 47 -9.69 5.26 3.65
C ARG A 47 -9.35 6.74 3.50
N ASN A 48 -9.88 7.42 2.48
CA ASN A 48 -9.60 8.83 2.24
C ASN A 48 -10.05 9.72 3.41
N ILE A 49 -11.21 9.42 3.99
CA ILE A 49 -11.73 10.16 5.15
C ILE A 49 -10.85 9.92 6.40
N LEU A 50 -10.36 8.69 6.60
CA LEU A 50 -9.44 8.39 7.70
C LEU A 50 -8.12 9.14 7.57
N VAL A 51 -7.58 9.25 6.35
CA VAL A 51 -6.37 10.05 6.06
C VAL A 51 -6.60 11.54 6.33
N GLU A 52 -7.79 12.07 6.04
CA GLU A 52 -8.13 13.48 6.34
C GLU A 52 -8.26 13.76 7.86
N ILE A 53 -8.73 12.79 8.65
CA ILE A 53 -9.07 12.99 10.07
C ILE A 53 -7.88 12.71 10.99
N LEU A 54 -7.03 11.75 10.63
CA LEU A 54 -5.86 11.39 11.41
C LEU A 54 -4.66 12.19 10.87
N PRO A 55 -4.25 13.32 11.49
CA PRO A 55 -2.97 13.94 11.16
C PRO A 55 -1.86 12.96 11.55
N GLY A 56 -1.44 12.15 10.58
CA GLY A 56 -0.31 11.23 10.63
C GLY A 56 -0.10 10.49 11.95
N LYS A 57 -0.66 9.28 12.08
CA LYS A 57 0.30 8.21 12.35
C LYS A 57 1.05 8.05 11.05
N GLN A 58 2.31 8.49 11.03
CA GLN A 58 3.22 8.08 10.00
C GLN A 58 3.12 6.55 9.90
N GLU A 59 2.50 6.05 8.83
CA GLU A 59 3.09 4.92 8.12
C GLU A 59 4.57 5.30 7.97
N GLU A 60 5.46 4.41 8.36
CA GLU A 60 6.92 4.62 8.35
C GLU A 60 7.28 5.58 7.24
N THR A 61 7.82 6.73 7.63
CA THR A 61 8.24 7.78 6.72
C THR A 61 9.14 7.12 5.69
N ILE A 62 8.62 6.89 4.48
CA ILE A 62 9.50 6.73 3.32
C ILE A 62 10.09 8.12 3.19
N ASP A 63 11.29 8.26 3.74
CA ASP A 63 12.09 9.47 3.66
C ASP A 63 12.25 9.81 2.18
N GLU A 64 11.44 10.74 1.68
CA GLU A 64 11.52 11.28 0.32
C GLU A 64 12.85 12.06 0.08
N SER A 65 13.82 11.99 1.01
CA SER A 65 15.14 12.61 0.89
C SER A 65 16.34 11.68 1.06
N GLU A 66 16.19 10.38 1.41
CA GLU A 66 17.35 9.50 1.48
C GLU A 66 17.68 8.91 0.10
N SER A 67 18.81 9.36 -0.44
CA SER A 67 19.46 8.71 -1.57
C SER A 67 19.64 7.21 -1.26
N PRO A 68 19.36 6.31 -2.22
CA PRO A 68 19.40 4.87 -1.98
C PRO A 68 20.79 4.45 -1.51
N LYS A 69 20.84 3.62 -0.46
CA LYS A 69 22.11 3.07 0.02
C LYS A 69 22.44 1.85 -0.82
N TRP A 70 23.45 1.98 -1.66
CA TRP A 70 23.88 0.93 -2.58
C TRP A 70 24.74 -0.12 -1.90
N LYS A 71 24.45 -1.38 -2.22
CA LYS A 71 25.25 -2.56 -1.85
C LYS A 71 25.57 -3.36 -3.11
N PRO A 72 26.69 -4.09 -3.16
CA PRO A 72 26.94 -5.06 -4.22
C PRO A 72 25.79 -6.06 -4.33
N LEU A 73 25.54 -6.53 -5.55
CA LEU A 73 24.58 -7.63 -5.74
C LEU A 73 25.09 -8.86 -4.97
N PRO A 74 24.22 -9.55 -4.22
CA PRO A 74 24.56 -10.85 -3.66
C PRO A 74 24.80 -11.90 -4.76
N ASP A 75 25.44 -13.00 -4.39
CA ASP A 75 25.66 -14.17 -5.23
C ASP A 75 24.45 -15.14 -5.26
N TYR A 76 23.35 -14.74 -4.62
CA TYR A 76 22.08 -15.47 -4.57
C TYR A 76 20.90 -14.54 -4.87
N GLY A 77 19.76 -15.14 -5.22
CA GLY A 77 18.58 -14.41 -5.68
C GLY A 77 18.58 -14.20 -7.20
N ASP A 78 17.46 -13.67 -7.70
CA ASP A 78 17.24 -13.45 -9.12
C ASP A 78 17.19 -11.95 -9.42
N LEU A 79 18.06 -11.50 -10.32
CA LEU A 79 18.06 -10.11 -10.79
C LEU A 79 17.18 -9.99 -12.04
N PHE A 80 16.06 -9.28 -11.91
CA PHE A 80 15.13 -9.05 -13.02
C PHE A 80 15.22 -7.60 -13.50
N ALA A 81 15.22 -7.36 -14.80
CA ALA A 81 14.85 -6.04 -15.30
C ALA A 81 13.41 -5.74 -14.86
N ILE A 82 13.09 -4.50 -14.48
CA ILE A 82 11.76 -4.13 -13.95
C ILE A 82 10.63 -4.59 -14.87
N LYS A 83 10.81 -4.46 -16.19
CA LYS A 83 9.81 -4.91 -17.17
C LYS A 83 9.58 -6.42 -17.13
N ASP A 84 10.64 -7.19 -16.95
CA ASP A 84 10.56 -8.66 -16.90
C ASP A 84 10.01 -9.14 -15.57
N PHE A 85 10.34 -8.44 -14.48
CA PHE A 85 9.74 -8.65 -13.15
C PHE A 85 8.22 -8.46 -13.20
N MET A 86 7.76 -7.32 -13.72
CA MET A 86 6.32 -7.04 -13.82
C MET A 86 5.60 -8.04 -14.75
N ARG A 87 6.21 -8.39 -15.88
CA ARG A 87 5.65 -9.40 -16.79
C ARG A 87 5.52 -10.76 -16.10
N SER A 88 6.50 -11.15 -15.29
CA SER A 88 6.48 -12.42 -14.55
C SER A 88 5.35 -12.44 -13.52
N TYR A 89 5.17 -11.35 -12.78
CA TYR A 89 4.03 -11.18 -11.87
C TYR A 89 2.68 -11.23 -12.61
N GLU A 90 2.54 -10.50 -13.72
CA GLU A 90 1.30 -10.47 -14.51
C GLU A 90 0.96 -11.83 -15.13
N SER A 91 1.96 -12.65 -15.42
CA SER A 91 1.78 -14.05 -15.87
C SER A 91 1.48 -15.05 -14.75
N GLY A 92 1.53 -14.63 -13.48
CA GLY A 92 1.33 -15.50 -12.31
C GLY A 92 2.54 -16.39 -11.98
N TYR A 93 3.74 -16.04 -12.42
CA TYR A 93 4.96 -16.80 -12.13
C TYR A 93 5.37 -16.68 -10.65
N PHE A 94 5.10 -15.55 -10.02
CA PHE A 94 5.18 -15.33 -8.58
C PHE A 94 4.13 -14.31 -8.14
N THR A 95 3.92 -14.22 -6.84
CA THR A 95 2.98 -13.39 -6.12
C THR A 95 3.70 -12.57 -5.04
N ASN A 96 2.97 -11.69 -4.37
CA ASN A 96 3.50 -10.92 -3.24
C ASN A 96 3.98 -11.78 -2.05
N TYR A 97 3.62 -13.07 -2.00
CA TYR A 97 3.91 -13.96 -0.88
C TYR A 97 5.10 -14.89 -1.14
N ASP A 98 5.52 -15.03 -2.40
CA ASP A 98 6.56 -15.99 -2.82
C ASP A 98 7.97 -15.52 -2.49
N GLY A 99 8.15 -14.28 -2.07
CA GLY A 99 9.47 -13.72 -1.85
C GLY A 99 9.45 -12.29 -1.33
N HIS A 100 10.59 -11.63 -1.46
CA HIS A 100 10.76 -10.21 -1.21
C HIS A 100 11.78 -9.63 -2.19
N GLY A 101 11.60 -8.36 -2.56
CA GLY A 101 12.42 -7.70 -3.56
C GLY A 101 13.05 -6.41 -3.05
N PHE A 102 14.12 -5.98 -3.71
CA PHE A 102 14.72 -4.66 -3.55
C PHE A 102 14.97 -4.01 -4.90
N LEU A 103 14.77 -2.70 -5.00
CA LEU A 103 15.10 -1.94 -6.21
C LEU A 103 16.61 -1.99 -6.46
N ALA A 104 17.00 -2.11 -7.72
CA ALA A 104 18.39 -2.35 -8.10
C ALA A 104 18.75 -1.70 -9.45
N THR A 105 20.04 -1.65 -9.72
CA THR A 105 20.62 -1.50 -11.06
C THR A 105 21.12 -2.86 -11.56
N SER A 106 21.76 -2.88 -12.73
CA SER A 106 22.46 -4.08 -13.21
C SER A 106 23.69 -4.45 -12.37
N GLU A 107 24.14 -3.58 -11.47
CA GLU A 107 25.42 -3.72 -10.75
C GLU A 107 25.27 -3.69 -9.23
N GLN A 108 24.21 -3.07 -8.70
CA GLN A 108 24.04 -2.81 -7.27
C GLN A 108 22.58 -2.90 -6.84
N MET A 109 22.37 -3.34 -5.60
CA MET A 109 21.06 -3.39 -4.95
C MET A 109 20.93 -2.24 -3.97
N SER A 110 19.75 -1.61 -3.90
CA SER A 110 19.43 -0.60 -2.88
C SER A 110 18.85 -1.23 -1.61
N ASP A 111 18.69 -0.43 -0.57
CA ASP A 111 17.97 -0.78 0.65
C ASP A 111 16.45 -0.58 0.56
N ILE A 112 15.93 -0.19 -0.61
CA ILE A 112 14.51 0.09 -0.83
C ILE A 112 13.79 -1.20 -1.18
N GLY A 113 13.03 -1.72 -0.23
CA GLY A 113 12.20 -2.92 -0.39
C GLY A 113 11.02 -2.67 -1.32
N VAL A 114 10.69 -3.67 -2.13
CA VAL A 114 9.58 -3.60 -3.06
C VAL A 114 8.85 -4.93 -3.18
N SER A 115 7.55 -4.85 -3.46
CA SER A 115 6.70 -5.97 -3.84
C SER A 115 6.09 -5.72 -5.22
N PRO A 116 5.64 -6.76 -5.93
CA PRO A 116 4.97 -6.58 -7.22
C PRO A 116 3.83 -5.55 -7.19
N SER A 117 3.03 -5.52 -6.12
CA SER A 117 1.96 -4.53 -5.96
C SER A 117 2.44 -3.10 -5.70
N THR A 118 3.59 -2.90 -5.06
CA THR A 118 4.11 -1.55 -4.71
C THR A 118 5.04 -0.97 -5.78
N MET A 119 5.44 -1.75 -6.81
CA MET A 119 6.31 -1.29 -7.89
C MET A 119 5.84 0.00 -8.58
N ARG A 120 4.53 0.25 -8.66
CA ARG A 120 3.97 1.46 -9.29
C ARG A 120 4.30 2.73 -8.52
N GLU A 121 4.54 2.64 -7.21
CA GLU A 121 4.88 3.78 -6.35
C GLU A 121 6.29 4.32 -6.67
N HIS A 122 7.11 3.55 -7.38
CA HIS A 122 8.47 3.92 -7.79
C HIS A 122 8.61 4.21 -9.28
N ALA A 123 7.51 4.35 -10.03
CA ALA A 123 7.54 4.50 -11.48
C ALA A 123 8.33 5.73 -11.97
N ASP A 124 8.41 6.79 -11.16
CA ASP A 124 9.13 8.02 -11.50
C ASP A 124 10.65 7.96 -11.20
N ARG A 125 11.11 6.92 -10.51
CA ARG A 125 12.53 6.74 -10.13
C ARG A 125 13.31 6.02 -11.23
N LYS A 126 13.88 6.80 -12.14
CA LYS A 126 14.61 6.33 -13.34
C LYS A 126 15.98 5.73 -13.06
N GLU A 127 16.53 5.95 -11.87
CA GLU A 127 17.80 5.37 -11.42
C GLU A 127 17.69 3.86 -11.20
N PHE A 128 16.49 3.32 -11.00
CA PHE A 128 16.27 1.89 -10.86
C PHE A 128 15.88 1.28 -12.20
N THR A 129 16.56 0.19 -12.54
CA THR A 129 16.34 -0.53 -13.79
C THR A 129 15.99 -2.00 -13.54
N HIS A 130 16.28 -2.50 -12.35
CA HIS A 130 16.14 -3.89 -11.96
C HIS A 130 15.45 -4.03 -10.59
N VAL A 131 15.02 -5.25 -10.31
CA VAL A 131 14.59 -5.73 -8.99
C VAL A 131 15.44 -6.94 -8.66
N MET A 132 16.13 -6.91 -7.52
CA MET A 132 16.73 -8.12 -6.96
C MET A 132 15.67 -8.84 -6.13
N TRP A 133 15.31 -10.06 -6.51
CA TRP A 133 14.23 -10.83 -5.91
C TRP A 133 14.76 -12.07 -5.19
N PHE A 134 14.26 -12.30 -3.98
CA PHE A 134 14.62 -13.44 -3.14
C PHE A 134 13.38 -14.28 -2.87
N ASN A 135 13.30 -15.45 -3.51
CA ASN A 135 12.24 -16.43 -3.26
C ASN A 135 12.35 -17.00 -1.84
N LYS A 136 11.20 -17.31 -1.24
CA LYS A 136 11.08 -17.95 0.08
C LYS A 136 10.96 -19.46 0.00
#